data_AF-A0A4V2E7S3-F1
#
_entry.id   AF-A0A4V2E7S3-F1
#
_cell.length_a   1.000
_cell.length_b   1.000
_cell.length_c   1.000
_cell.angle_alpha   90.00
_cell.angle_beta   90.00
_cell.angle_gamma   90.00
#
_symmetry.space_group_name_H-M   'P 1'
#
loop_
_entity.id
_entity.type
_entity.pdbx_description
1 polymer ?
#
loop_
_entity_poly.entity_id
_entity_poly.type
_entity_poly.pdbx_seq_one_letter_code
_entity_poly.pdbx_strand_id
1 'polypeptide(L)' 'MVAPRCEAEPAPSPPPARPFLNNCPECKAELALLRVIPGRAEYWAMRCTGCGGIHLNIVEKTSPAC' A
#
# COMPACT_ATOMS: atom_id res chain seq x y z
N MET A 1 -39.30 -0.29 -6.22
CA MET A 1 -37.91 0.00 -6.63
C MET A 1 -37.16 0.39 -5.36
N VAL A 2 -36.35 -0.51 -4.80
CA VAL A 2 -35.47 -0.18 -3.67
C VAL A 2 -34.05 -0.30 -4.17
N ALA A 3 -33.37 0.84 -4.30
CA ALA A 3 -31.93 0.86 -4.52
C ALA A 3 -31.26 0.25 -3.27
N PRO A 4 -30.25 -0.63 -3.40
CA PRO A 4 -29.43 -0.98 -2.26
C PRO A 4 -28.65 0.27 -1.88
N ARG A 5 -28.98 0.82 -0.71
CA ARG A 5 -28.28 1.95 -0.13
C ARG A 5 -26.99 1.38 0.45
N CYS A 6 -25.87 1.51 -0.28
CA CYS A 6 -24.54 1.38 0.31
C CYS A 6 -24.40 2.59 1.25
N GLU A 7 -24.97 2.47 2.44
CA GLU A 7 -24.79 3.46 3.51
C GLU A 7 -23.33 3.36 3.93
N ALA A 8 -22.52 4.30 3.43
CA ALA A 8 -21.20 4.58 3.93
C ALA A 8 -21.32 5.02 5.39
N GLU A 9 -21.33 4.01 6.27
CA GLU A 9 -21.04 4.09 7.70
C GLU A 9 -19.82 5.03 7.91
N PRO A 10 -19.79 5.87 8.97
CA PRO A 10 -18.77 6.91 9.13
C PRO A 10 -17.39 6.28 8.99
N ALA A 11 -16.74 6.59 7.86
CA ALA A 11 -15.49 5.97 7.46
C ALA A 11 -14.52 6.06 8.64
N PRO A 12 -14.06 4.93 9.22
CA PRO A 12 -12.90 5.00 10.08
C PRO A 12 -11.81 5.62 9.22
N SER A 13 -11.28 6.76 9.67
CA SER A 13 -10.20 7.49 9.00
C SER A 13 -9.27 6.46 8.37
N PRO A 14 -9.08 6.45 7.03
CA PRO A 14 -8.25 5.42 6.43
C PRO A 14 -6.92 5.45 7.20
N PRO A 15 -6.46 4.30 7.75
CA PRO A 15 -5.15 4.25 8.39
C PRO A 15 -4.19 4.93 7.41
N PRO A 16 -3.26 5.78 7.88
CA PRO A 16 -2.48 6.65 7.00
C PRO A 16 -2.00 5.77 5.86
N ALA A 17 -2.58 5.97 4.67
CA ALA A 17 -2.40 5.06 3.55
C ALA A 17 -0.90 5.02 3.37
N ARG A 18 -0.29 3.92 3.81
CA ARG A 18 1.15 3.90 4.06
C ARG A 18 1.75 4.35 2.74
N PRO A 19 2.47 5.48 2.71
CA PRO A 19 2.76 6.15 1.45
C PRO A 19 3.40 5.10 0.57
N PHE A 20 2.76 4.81 -0.55
CA PHE A 20 3.29 3.86 -1.52
C PHE A 20 4.60 4.50 -2.00
N LEU A 21 5.70 4.14 -1.34
CA LEU A 21 7.00 4.78 -1.53
C LEU A 21 7.55 4.26 -2.85
N ASN A 22 7.15 4.91 -3.94
CA ASN A 22 7.73 4.70 -5.27
C ASN A 22 9.21 5.12 -5.31
N ASN A 23 9.61 6.02 -4.40
CA ASN A 23 10.94 6.62 -4.35
C ASN A 23 11.56 6.49 -2.96
N CYS A 24 12.89 6.32 -2.92
CA CYS A 24 13.64 6.08 -1.71
C CYS A 24 13.64 7.35 -0.85
N PRO A 25 13.30 7.30 0.45
CA PRO A 25 13.28 8.49 1.31
C PRO A 25 14.67 9.12 1.48
N GLU A 26 15.73 8.31 1.36
CA GLU A 26 17.11 8.76 1.55
C GLU A 26 17.68 9.43 0.30
N CYS A 27 17.54 8.78 -0.87
CA CYS A 27 18.21 9.23 -2.10
C CYS A 27 17.24 9.61 -3.23
N LYS A 28 15.92 9.50 -3.02
CA LYS A 28 14.85 9.76 -3.99
C LYS A 28 14.93 8.93 -5.28
N ALA A 29 15.82 7.95 -5.37
CA ALA A 29 15.89 7.03 -6.49
C ALA A 29 14.72 6.03 -6.46
N GLU A 30 14.48 5.41 -7.61
CA GLU A 30 13.45 4.39 -7.76
C GLU A 30 13.73 3.17 -6.87
N LEU A 31 12.66 2.49 -6.48
CA LEU A 31 12.77 1.19 -5.83
C LEU A 31 12.26 0.09 -6.74
N ALA A 32 13.02 -1.00 -6.81
CA ALA A 32 12.64 -2.22 -7.49
C ALA A 32 11.99 -3.20 -6.50
N LEU A 33 10.88 -3.82 -6.90
CA LEU A 33 10.22 -4.84 -6.11
C LEU A 33 11.13 -6.08 -6.00
N LEU A 34 11.53 -6.41 -4.77
CA LEU A 34 12.40 -7.54 -4.48
C LEU A 34 11.59 -8.79 -4.15
N ARG A 35 10.55 -8.64 -3.31
CA ARG A 35 9.69 -9.75 -2.89
C ARG A 35 8.33 -9.27 -2.44
N VAL A 36 7.30 -10.00 -2.86
CA VAL A 36 5.95 -9.88 -2.30
C VAL A 36 5.77 -10.95 -1.23
N ILE A 37 5.34 -10.54 -0.05
CA ILE A 37 5.02 -11.42 1.07
C ILE A 37 3.49 -11.38 1.19
N PRO A 38 2.79 -12.46 0.81
CA PRO A 38 1.35 -12.53 0.92
C PRO A 38 0.92 -12.62 2.39
N GLY A 39 -0.18 -11.96 2.75
CA GLY A 39 -0.74 -11.94 4.09
C GLY A 39 -2.13 -11.34 4.12
N ARG A 40 -2.64 -10.99 5.31
CA ARG A 40 -3.90 -10.22 5.46
C ARG A 40 -3.82 -8.86 4.75
N ALA A 41 -2.63 -8.28 4.70
CA ALA A 41 -2.22 -7.22 3.79
C ALA A 41 -1.03 -7.71 2.97
N GLU A 42 -0.77 -7.09 1.81
CA GLU A 42 0.36 -7.45 0.97
C GLU A 42 1.58 -6.61 1.35
N TYR A 43 2.67 -7.26 1.75
CA TYR A 43 3.91 -6.58 2.12
C TYR A 43 4.90 -6.72 0.97
N TRP A 44 5.36 -5.60 0.44
CA TRP A 44 6.24 -5.51 -0.72
C TRP A 44 7.59 -5.03 -0.23
N ALA A 45 8.58 -5.92 -0.22
CA ALA A 45 9.97 -5.55 0.03
C ALA A 45 10.53 -4.92 -1.25
N MET A 46 10.93 -3.65 -1.16
CA MET A 46 11.37 -2.82 -2.27
C MET A 46 12.85 -2.48 -2.04
N ARG A 47 13.73 -2.76 -3.01
CA ARG A 47 15.15 -2.42 -2.94
C ARG A 47 15.42 -1.17 -3.77
N CYS A 48 16.04 -0.16 -3.17
CA CYS A 48 16.43 1.04 -3.89
C CYS A 48 17.54 0.75 -4.91
N THR A 49 17.38 1.24 -6.14
CA THR A 49 18.37 1.10 -7.22
C THR A 49 19.54 2.08 -7.11
N GLY A 50 19.37 3.16 -6.34
CA GLY A 50 20.41 4.17 -6.10
C GLY A 50 21.32 3.82 -4.92
N CYS A 51 20.77 3.75 -3.70
CA CYS A 51 21.56 3.52 -2.48
C CYS A 51 21.66 2.04 -2.07
N GLY A 52 20.87 1.15 -2.68
CA GLY A 52 20.83 -0.27 -2.32
C GLY A 52 20.04 -0.61 -1.05
N GLY A 53 19.46 0.39 -0.37
CA GLY A 53 18.65 0.21 0.84
C GLY A 53 17.36 -0.58 0.58
N ILE A 54 16.90 -1.33 1.59
CA ILE A 54 15.64 -2.08 1.52
C ILE A 54 14.56 -1.34 2.30
N HIS A 55 13.47 -1.03 1.61
CA HIS A 55 12.28 -0.40 2.17
C HIS A 55 11.10 -1.36 2.06
N LEU A 56 10.10 -1.18 2.94
CA LEU A 56 8.96 -2.09 3.01
C LEU A 56 7.69 -1.30 2.77
N ASN A 57 7.00 -1.64 1.69
CA ASN A 57 5.74 -1.05 1.32
C ASN A 57 4.59 -1.98 1.68
N ILE A 58 3.46 -1.43 2.12
CA ILE A 58 2.34 -2.22 2.62
C ILE A 58 1.12 -1.82 1.84
N VAL A 59 0.70 -2.75 1.00
CA VAL A 59 -0.49 -2.61 0.16
C VAL A 59 -1.63 -3.24 0.94
N GLU A 60 -2.45 -2.38 1.54
CA GLU A 60 -3.74 -2.81 2.05
C GLU A 60 -4.59 -3.17 0.85
N LYS A 61 -5.02 -4.45 0.77
CA LYS A 61 -6.06 -4.83 -0.18
C LYS A 61 -7.32 -4.10 0.26
N THR A 62 -7.60 -2.96 -0.35
CA THR A 62 -8.98 -2.50 -0.44
C THR A 62 -9.68 -3.53 -1.31
N SER A 63 -10.12 -4.62 -0.68
CA SER A 63 -11.11 -5.48 -1.30
C SER A 63 -12.27 -4.53 -1.61
N PRO A 64 -12.73 -4.39 -2.86
CA PRO A 64 -13.96 -3.66 -3.10
C PRO A 64 -15.04 -4.42 -2.34
N ALA A 65 -15.33 -3.97 -1.12
CA ALA A 65 -16.53 -4.35 -0.42
C ALA A 65 -17.67 -3.85 -1.31
N CYS A 66 -18.49 -4.80 -1.72
CA CYS A 66 -19.60 -4.62 -2.63
C CYS A 66 -20.55 -3.50 -2.18
#